data_AF-A0A951NGE4-F1
#
_entry.id   AF-A0A951NGE4-F1
#
_cell.length_a   1.000
_cell.length_b   1.000
_cell.length_c   1.000
_cell.angle_alpha   90.00
_cell.angle_beta   90.00
_cell.angle_gamma   90.00
#
_symmetry.space_group_name_H-M   'P 1'
#
loop_
_entity.id
_entity.type
_entity.pdbx_description
1 polymer ?
#
loop_
_entity_poly.entity_id
_entity_poly.type
_entity_poly.pdbx_seq_one_letter_code
_entity_poly.pdbx_strand_id
1 'polypeptide(L)'
;MVYDALDMEYRKIRVRKDPECPLCGKNPTITGLIDYDAFCGVVSTEAQEAAAGSTILATELKAKMDAGEDFLLVDVREPAEFEIVKIPGAVLIPKGDILSGAALAQLPQDKQIVLHCKSGVRSAEALAALKAAGLTNSVHVQGGVLAWAAQVDKSLPTY
;
A
#
# COMPACT_ATOMS: atom_id res chain seq x y z
N MET A 1 6.95 -2.31 35.23
CA MET A 1 7.18 -3.47 36.13
C MET A 1 8.48 -4.08 35.68
N VAL A 2 9.43 -4.29 36.58
CA VAL A 2 10.68 -4.99 36.25
C VAL A 2 10.54 -6.40 36.81
N TYR A 3 10.79 -7.38 35.97
CA TYR A 3 10.71 -8.80 36.28
C TYR A 3 12.10 -9.39 36.10
N ASP A 4 12.63 -10.02 37.14
CA ASP A 4 13.81 -10.87 37.04
C ASP A 4 13.36 -12.31 36.88
N ALA A 5 13.67 -12.90 35.73
CA ALA A 5 13.22 -14.24 35.37
C ALA A 5 14.05 -15.36 36.01
N LEU A 6 15.28 -15.08 36.46
CA LEU A 6 16.15 -16.08 37.07
C LEU A 6 15.76 -16.31 38.53
N ASP A 7 15.48 -15.22 39.25
CA ASP A 7 15.12 -15.27 40.67
C ASP A 7 13.60 -15.20 40.92
N MET A 8 12.80 -15.11 39.85
CA MET A 8 11.33 -15.00 39.88
C MET A 8 10.85 -13.83 40.77
N GLU A 9 11.57 -12.71 40.73
CA GLU A 9 11.27 -11.52 41.53
C GLU A 9 10.59 -10.42 40.72
N TYR A 10 9.73 -9.66 41.40
CA TYR A 10 8.95 -8.58 40.80
C TYR A 10 9.16 -7.26 41.54
N ARG A 11 9.62 -6.24 40.81
CA ARG A 11 9.70 -4.86 41.33
C ARG A 11 8.71 -3.94 40.63
N LYS A 12 7.86 -3.30 41.42
CA LYS A 12 6.92 -2.27 40.94
C LYS A 12 7.59 -0.90 40.94
N ILE A 13 7.77 -0.34 39.75
CA ILE A 13 8.19 1.06 39.59
C ILE A 13 6.94 1.93 39.63
N ARG A 14 6.92 2.93 40.52
CA ARG A 14 5.88 3.96 40.54
C ARG A 14 6.25 5.05 39.54
N VAL A 15 5.54 5.09 38.42
CA VAL A 15 5.68 6.18 37.44
C VAL A 15 4.84 7.36 37.90
N ARG A 16 5.46 8.53 38.01
CA ARG A 16 4.76 9.79 38.30
C ARG A 16 4.42 10.47 36.97
N LYS A 17 3.30 11.19 36.96
CA LYS A 17 2.91 12.04 35.82
C LYS A 17 3.98 13.10 35.59
N ASP A 18 4.40 13.26 34.34
CA ASP A 18 5.29 14.34 33.93
C ASP A 18 4.54 15.69 33.97
N PRO A 19 4.99 16.68 34.76
CA PRO A 19 4.38 18.01 34.82
C PRO A 19 4.39 18.75 33.47
N GLU A 20 5.41 18.50 32.66
CA GLU A 20 5.64 19.13 31.34
C GLU A 20 5.09 18.27 30.19
N CYS A 21 4.27 17.26 30.49
CA CYS A 21 3.71 16.38 29.48
C CYS A 21 2.97 17.19 28.39
N PRO A 22 3.38 17.09 27.11
CA PRO A 22 2.75 17.81 25.99
C PRO A 22 1.24 17.55 25.81
N LEU A 23 0.73 16.41 26.31
CA LEU A 23 -0.67 16.00 26.17
C LEU A 23 -1.54 16.35 27.39
N CYS A 24 -1.02 16.13 28.61
CA CYS A 24 -1.81 16.25 29.83
C CYS A 24 -1.12 17.04 30.96
N GLY A 25 0.01 17.67 30.67
CA GLY A 25 0.72 18.58 31.58
C GLY A 25 -0.09 19.84 31.87
N LYS A 26 0.46 20.74 32.69
CA LYS A 26 -0.25 22.00 33.03
C LYS A 26 -0.43 22.93 31.82
N ASN A 27 0.43 22.78 30.81
CA ASN A 27 0.42 23.58 29.60
C ASN A 27 0.51 22.65 28.37
N PRO A 28 -0.59 21.97 28.00
CA PRO A 28 -0.59 20.99 26.92
C PRO A 28 -0.33 21.69 25.58
N THR A 29 0.64 21.19 24.82
CA THR A 29 0.99 21.67 23.47
C THR A 29 0.41 20.79 22.37
N ILE A 30 0.05 19.54 22.69
CA ILE A 30 -0.65 18.61 21.79
C ILE A 30 -2.14 18.63 22.16
N THR A 31 -2.92 19.39 21.40
CA THR A 31 -4.35 19.65 21.66
C THR A 31 -5.29 18.83 20.77
N GLY A 32 -4.74 18.04 19.86
CA GLY A 32 -5.47 17.14 18.98
C GLY A 32 -4.69 15.86 18.74
N LEU A 33 -5.39 14.82 18.29
CA LEU A 33 -4.75 13.61 17.83
C LEU A 33 -4.04 13.91 16.50
N ILE A 34 -2.83 13.40 16.34
CA ILE A 34 -2.26 13.19 15.00
C ILE A 34 -3.21 12.23 14.30
N ASP A 35 -3.52 12.48 13.03
CA ASP A 35 -4.28 11.53 12.22
C ASP A 35 -3.51 10.20 12.22
N TYR A 36 -4.06 9.22 12.94
CA TYR A 36 -3.39 7.95 13.19
C TYR A 36 -3.33 7.13 11.90
N ASP A 37 -4.27 7.36 10.98
CA ASP A 37 -4.21 6.81 9.64
C ASP A 37 -2.97 7.39 8.92
N ALA A 38 -2.76 8.71 8.99
CA ALA A 38 -1.57 9.42 8.45
C ALA A 38 -0.21 8.96 8.99
N PHE A 39 -0.14 8.46 10.22
CA PHE A 39 1.13 8.13 10.88
C PHE A 39 1.43 6.62 10.95
N CYS A 40 0.41 5.76 11.01
CA CYS A 40 0.61 4.32 11.27
C CYS A 40 0.41 3.39 10.06
N GLY A 41 -0.02 3.88 8.89
CA GLY A 41 -0.18 2.98 7.74
C GLY A 41 -0.84 3.51 6.47
N VAL A 42 -1.16 4.79 6.35
CA VAL A 42 -1.60 5.33 5.05
C VAL A 42 -0.41 5.77 4.20
N VAL A 43 -0.47 5.27 2.97
CA VAL A 43 -0.21 5.97 1.71
C VAL A 43 0.26 7.41 1.95
N SER A 44 1.54 7.71 1.65
CA SER A 44 2.11 9.05 1.81
C SER A 44 1.26 10.11 1.10
N THR A 45 1.41 11.38 1.48
CA THR A 45 0.71 12.50 0.82
C THR A 45 0.89 12.47 -0.70
N GLU A 46 2.09 12.17 -1.19
CA GLU A 46 2.38 12.03 -2.62
C GLU A 46 1.60 10.87 -3.25
N ALA A 47 1.44 9.77 -2.51
CA ALA A 47 0.71 8.61 -2.97
C ALA A 47 -0.82 8.80 -2.91
N GLN A 48 -1.33 9.62 -1.99
CA GLN A 48 -2.73 10.04 -1.97
C GLN A 48 -3.06 10.93 -3.17
N GLU A 49 -2.21 11.91 -3.47
CA GLU A 49 -2.34 12.76 -4.66
C GLU A 49 -2.21 11.96 -5.96
N ALA A 50 -1.25 11.04 -6.02
CA ALA A 50 -1.05 10.17 -7.17
C ALA A 50 -2.27 9.28 -7.43
N ALA A 51 -2.88 8.72 -6.37
CA ALA A 51 -4.06 7.87 -6.45
C ALA A 51 -5.32 8.65 -6.85
N ALA A 52 -5.54 9.85 -6.32
CA ALA A 52 -6.77 10.63 -6.54
C ALA A 52 -7.11 10.87 -8.02
N GLY A 53 -6.10 11.01 -8.88
CA GLY A 53 -6.28 11.22 -10.33
C GLY A 53 -5.94 10.01 -11.22
N SER A 54 -5.56 8.86 -10.65
CA SER A 54 -5.05 7.72 -11.43
C SER A 54 -5.44 6.39 -10.81
N THR A 55 -6.67 6.33 -10.30
CA THR A 55 -7.33 5.12 -9.82
C THR A 55 -8.31 4.62 -10.86
N ILE A 56 -8.31 3.31 -11.11
CA ILE A 56 -9.35 2.61 -11.90
C ILE A 56 -10.03 1.54 -11.05
N LEU A 57 -11.28 1.21 -11.36
CA LEU A 57 -12.02 0.12 -10.74
C LEU A 57 -11.63 -1.24 -11.35
N ALA A 58 -11.89 -2.32 -10.61
CA ALA A 58 -11.68 -3.68 -11.12
C ALA A 58 -12.53 -3.98 -12.38
N THR A 59 -13.74 -3.43 -12.43
CA THR A 59 -14.63 -3.54 -13.60
C THR A 59 -14.10 -2.78 -14.82
N GLU A 60 -13.45 -1.63 -14.62
CA GLU A 60 -12.82 -0.86 -15.69
C GLU A 60 -11.57 -1.58 -16.21
N LEU A 61 -10.77 -2.18 -15.33
CA LEU A 61 -9.67 -3.07 -15.74
C LEU A 61 -10.21 -4.22 -16.60
N LYS A 62 -11.30 -4.88 -16.20
CA LYS A 62 -11.90 -5.95 -17.00
C LYS A 62 -12.36 -5.45 -18.38
N ALA A 63 -12.98 -4.28 -18.45
CA ALA A 63 -13.39 -3.68 -19.72
C ALA A 63 -12.20 -3.40 -20.64
N LYS A 64 -11.07 -2.88 -20.10
CA LYS A 64 -9.82 -2.69 -20.85
C LYS A 64 -9.25 -4.00 -21.39
N MET A 65 -9.28 -5.06 -20.56
CA MET A 65 -8.84 -6.40 -20.98
C MET A 65 -9.71 -6.97 -22.10
N ASP A 66 -11.03 -6.81 -21.99
CA ASP A 66 -11.98 -7.31 -23.00
C ASP A 66 -11.91 -6.54 -24.32
N ALA A 67 -11.60 -5.24 -24.24
CA ALA A 67 -11.36 -4.41 -25.41
C ALA A 67 -10.01 -4.70 -26.10
N GLY A 68 -9.13 -5.48 -25.46
CA GLY A 68 -7.79 -5.77 -25.99
C GLY A 68 -6.89 -4.53 -26.02
N GLU A 69 -7.07 -3.60 -25.10
CA GLU A 69 -6.20 -2.43 -24.97
C GLU A 69 -4.75 -2.85 -24.66
N ASP A 70 -3.78 -2.13 -25.22
CA ASP A 70 -2.36 -2.39 -24.98
C ASP A 70 -1.88 -1.69 -23.70
N PHE A 71 -1.79 -2.44 -22.61
CA PHE A 71 -1.28 -1.98 -21.32
C PHE A 71 -0.53 -3.10 -20.58
N LEU A 72 0.34 -2.72 -19.64
CA LEU A 72 1.04 -3.66 -18.77
C LEU A 72 0.35 -3.74 -17.41
N LEU A 73 -0.20 -4.90 -17.07
CA LEU A 73 -0.74 -5.16 -15.73
C LEU A 73 0.40 -5.65 -14.82
N VAL A 74 0.63 -4.95 -13.71
CA VAL A 74 1.72 -5.22 -12.77
C VAL A 74 1.17 -5.54 -11.39
N ASP A 75 1.56 -6.69 -10.86
CA ASP A 75 1.29 -7.08 -9.49
C ASP A 75 2.47 -6.71 -8.59
N VAL A 76 2.23 -5.84 -7.60
CA VAL A 76 3.27 -5.36 -6.68
C VAL A 76 3.34 -6.12 -5.35
N ARG A 77 2.65 -7.26 -5.25
CA ARG A 77 2.69 -8.14 -4.07
C ARG A 77 3.98 -8.96 -4.01
N GLU A 78 4.12 -9.71 -2.92
CA GLU A 78 5.22 -10.66 -2.75
C GLU A 78 4.98 -11.94 -3.58
N PRO A 79 6.04 -12.67 -3.99
CA PRO A 79 5.90 -13.88 -4.79
C PRO A 79 4.95 -14.93 -4.19
N ALA A 80 4.98 -15.13 -2.87
CA ALA A 80 4.09 -16.07 -2.20
C ALA A 80 2.59 -15.70 -2.35
N GLU A 81 2.26 -14.41 -2.38
CA GLU A 81 0.89 -13.93 -2.61
C GLU A 81 0.46 -14.11 -4.07
N PHE A 82 1.38 -13.94 -5.01
CA PHE A 82 1.15 -14.10 -6.44
C PHE A 82 0.88 -15.56 -6.83
N GLU A 83 1.55 -16.51 -6.16
CA GLU A 83 1.33 -17.94 -6.35
C GLU A 83 -0.04 -18.42 -5.85
N ILE A 84 -0.62 -17.76 -4.85
CA ILE A 84 -1.95 -18.10 -4.31
C ILE A 84 -3.06 -17.75 -5.31
N VAL A 85 -3.01 -16.53 -5.85
CA VAL A 85 -4.02 -15.99 -6.77
C VAL A 85 -3.39 -14.88 -7.59
N LYS A 86 -3.71 -14.79 -8.88
CA LYS A 86 -3.25 -13.73 -9.77
C LYS A 86 -4.32 -13.33 -10.78
N ILE A 87 -4.31 -12.07 -11.17
CA ILE A 87 -5.15 -11.59 -12.27
C ILE A 87 -4.52 -12.10 -13.59
N PRO A 88 -5.29 -12.67 -14.52
CA PRO A 88 -4.75 -13.13 -15.80
C PRO A 88 -3.99 -12.01 -16.53
N GLY A 89 -2.79 -12.32 -17.04
CA GLY A 89 -1.94 -11.34 -17.74
C GLY A 89 -1.11 -10.43 -16.82
N ALA A 90 -1.26 -10.51 -15.50
CA ALA A 90 -0.42 -9.75 -14.58
C ALA A 90 1.03 -10.25 -14.55
N VAL A 91 1.98 -9.32 -14.58
CA VAL A 91 3.41 -9.54 -14.39
C VAL A 91 3.77 -9.19 -12.96
N LEU A 92 4.48 -10.08 -12.26
CA LEU A 92 4.93 -9.85 -10.90
C LEU A 92 6.15 -8.92 -10.88
N ILE A 93 6.01 -7.77 -10.23
CA ILE A 93 7.11 -6.83 -9.93
C ILE A 93 6.92 -6.32 -8.50
N PRO A 94 7.58 -6.94 -7.50
CA PRO A 94 7.39 -6.59 -6.10
C PRO A 94 7.59 -5.10 -5.81
N LYS A 95 6.78 -4.55 -4.88
CA LYS A 95 6.86 -3.13 -4.50
C LYS A 95 8.29 -2.69 -4.16
N GLY A 96 9.06 -3.53 -3.47
CA GLY A 96 10.44 -3.23 -3.09
C GLY A 96 11.36 -2.94 -4.29
N ASP A 97 11.15 -3.63 -5.41
CA ASP A 97 11.95 -3.45 -6.63
C ASP A 97 11.58 -2.17 -7.36
N ILE A 98 10.32 -1.73 -7.26
CA ILE A 98 9.87 -0.44 -7.78
C ILE A 98 10.44 0.70 -6.94
N LEU A 99 10.33 0.60 -5.61
CA LEU A 99 10.78 1.66 -4.69
C LEU A 99 12.31 1.82 -4.68
N SER A 100 13.06 0.73 -4.85
CA SER A 100 14.53 0.78 -4.99
C SER A 100 14.99 1.26 -6.36
N GLY A 101 14.09 1.35 -7.35
CA GLY A 101 14.40 1.71 -8.72
C GLY A 101 14.90 0.57 -9.60
N ALA A 102 15.16 -0.61 -9.05
CA ALA A 102 15.69 -1.78 -9.78
C ALA A 102 14.76 -2.24 -10.92
N ALA A 103 13.44 -2.10 -10.74
CA ALA A 103 12.46 -2.47 -11.75
C ALA A 103 12.19 -1.37 -12.79
N LEU A 104 12.54 -0.10 -12.52
CA LEU A 104 12.14 1.03 -13.37
C LEU A 104 12.69 0.93 -14.80
N ALA A 105 13.91 0.40 -14.96
CA ALA A 105 14.54 0.22 -16.27
C ALA A 105 13.86 -0.87 -17.12
N GLN A 106 13.09 -1.75 -16.50
CA GLN A 106 12.41 -2.88 -17.17
C GLN A 106 10.99 -2.50 -17.59
N LEU A 107 10.45 -1.39 -17.08
CA LEU A 107 9.10 -0.94 -17.35
C LEU A 107 9.02 -0.22 -18.71
N PRO A 108 8.02 -0.55 -19.55
CA PRO A 108 7.80 0.13 -20.82
C PRO A 108 7.43 1.59 -20.57
N GLN A 109 8.02 2.49 -21.36
CA GLN A 109 7.74 3.93 -21.31
C GLN A 109 6.65 4.35 -22.31
N ASP A 110 6.35 3.48 -23.28
CA ASP A 110 5.42 3.68 -24.39
C ASP A 110 4.00 3.17 -24.09
N LYS A 111 3.81 2.46 -22.97
CA LYS A 111 2.55 1.81 -22.61
C LYS A 111 2.02 2.28 -21.27
N GLN A 112 0.69 2.25 -21.11
CA GLN A 112 0.07 2.46 -19.81
C GLN A 112 0.45 1.31 -18.86
N ILE A 113 0.86 1.65 -17.65
CA ILE A 113 1.14 0.67 -16.58
C ILE A 113 -0.03 0.71 -15.60
N VAL A 114 -0.62 -0.46 -15.35
CA VAL A 114 -1.72 -0.64 -14.40
C VAL A 114 -1.20 -1.45 -13.23
N LEU A 115 -1.08 -0.83 -12.06
CA LEU A 115 -0.59 -1.47 -10.85
C LEU A 115 -1.75 -2.06 -10.03
N HIS A 116 -1.55 -3.22 -9.41
CA HIS A 116 -2.44 -3.70 -8.36
C HIS A 116 -1.68 -4.41 -7.25
N CYS A 117 -2.30 -4.48 -6.08
CA CYS A 117 -1.80 -5.28 -4.97
C CYS A 117 -2.95 -6.08 -4.35
N LYS A 118 -2.88 -6.39 -3.04
CA LYS A 118 -3.97 -7.06 -2.33
C LYS A 118 -5.24 -6.21 -2.25
N SER A 119 -5.12 -4.99 -1.70
CA SER A 119 -6.26 -4.12 -1.34
C SER A 119 -6.19 -2.70 -1.95
N GLY A 120 -5.16 -2.39 -2.74
CA GLY A 120 -4.96 -1.07 -3.36
C GLY A 120 -3.94 -0.15 -2.65
N VAL A 121 -3.58 -0.42 -1.39
CA VAL A 121 -2.66 0.44 -0.60
C VAL A 121 -1.24 0.43 -1.17
N ARG A 122 -0.62 -0.77 -1.28
CA ARG A 122 0.75 -0.92 -1.80
C ARG A 122 0.91 -0.45 -3.25
N SER A 123 -0.13 -0.59 -4.07
CA SER A 123 -0.10 -0.15 -5.46
C SER A 123 -0.19 1.36 -5.60
N ALA A 124 -0.88 2.06 -4.67
CA ALA A 124 -0.88 3.52 -4.64
C ALA A 124 0.51 4.09 -4.30
N GLU A 125 1.23 3.46 -3.35
CA GLU A 125 2.62 3.82 -3.05
C GLU A 125 3.55 3.58 -4.25
N ALA A 126 3.45 2.40 -4.88
CA ALA A 126 4.23 2.09 -6.08
C ALA A 126 3.90 3.06 -7.23
N LEU A 127 2.64 3.46 -7.37
CA LEU A 127 2.20 4.43 -8.37
C LEU A 127 2.88 5.79 -8.18
N ALA A 128 2.99 6.26 -6.94
CA ALA A 128 3.69 7.51 -6.62
C ALA A 128 5.16 7.46 -7.08
N ALA A 129 5.84 6.33 -6.81
CA ALA A 129 7.22 6.13 -7.25
C ALA A 129 7.35 6.09 -8.78
N LEU A 130 6.42 5.42 -9.49
CA LEU A 130 6.41 5.43 -10.96
C LEU A 130 6.20 6.84 -11.52
N LYS A 131 5.25 7.61 -10.97
CA LYS A 131 5.00 8.99 -11.40
C LYS A 131 6.21 9.89 -11.15
N ALA A 132 6.87 9.75 -10.01
CA ALA A 132 8.11 10.46 -9.70
C ALA A 132 9.25 10.10 -10.67
N ALA A 133 9.27 8.88 -11.19
CA ALA A 133 10.21 8.41 -12.21
C ALA A 133 9.84 8.83 -13.65
N GLY A 134 8.74 9.57 -13.85
CA GLY A 134 8.32 10.08 -15.16
C GLY A 134 7.26 9.22 -15.88
N LEU A 135 6.84 8.09 -15.30
CA LEU A 135 5.79 7.22 -15.85
C LEU A 135 4.39 7.76 -15.49
N THR A 136 4.06 8.95 -16.00
CA THR A 136 2.89 9.75 -15.62
C THR A 136 1.55 9.14 -16.03
N ASN A 137 1.53 8.30 -17.09
CA ASN A 137 0.33 7.61 -17.58
C ASN A 137 -0.02 6.34 -16.76
N SER A 138 0.71 6.07 -15.68
CA SER A 138 0.45 4.92 -14.82
C SER A 138 -0.82 5.12 -13.99
N VAL A 139 -1.55 4.03 -13.75
CA VAL A 139 -2.75 3.98 -12.89
C VAL A 139 -2.66 2.80 -11.93
N HIS A 140 -3.52 2.75 -10.91
CA HIS A 140 -3.65 1.59 -10.06
C HIS A 140 -5.11 1.14 -9.88
N VAL A 141 -5.29 -0.14 -9.57
CA VAL A 141 -6.61 -0.74 -9.33
C VAL A 141 -7.06 -0.48 -7.89
N GLN A 142 -8.21 0.17 -7.73
CA GLN A 142 -8.85 0.35 -6.43
C GLN A 142 -9.26 -1.01 -5.85
N GLY A 143 -8.93 -1.24 -4.57
CA GLY A 143 -9.28 -2.49 -3.89
C GLY A 143 -8.47 -3.72 -4.33
N GLY A 144 -7.53 -3.57 -5.29
CA GLY A 144 -6.59 -4.61 -5.70
C GLY A 144 -7.26 -5.92 -6.16
N VAL A 145 -6.57 -7.04 -5.92
CA VAL A 145 -7.06 -8.39 -6.29
C VAL A 145 -8.32 -8.79 -5.52
N LEU A 146 -8.55 -8.23 -4.33
CA LEU A 146 -9.78 -8.48 -3.57
C LEU A 146 -11.01 -7.89 -4.28
N ALA A 147 -10.90 -6.67 -4.81
CA ALA A 147 -11.97 -6.09 -5.63
C ALA A 147 -12.19 -6.86 -6.92
N TRP A 148 -11.11 -7.33 -7.56
CA TRP A 148 -11.20 -8.21 -8.72
C TRP A 148 -11.97 -9.50 -8.41
N ALA A 149 -11.62 -10.20 -7.33
CA ALA A 149 -12.32 -11.42 -6.93
C ALA A 149 -13.79 -11.15 -6.58
N ALA A 150 -14.11 -10.02 -5.94
CA ALA A 150 -15.48 -9.70 -5.56
C ALA A 150 -16.37 -9.31 -6.75
N GLN A 151 -15.82 -8.60 -7.74
CA GLN A 151 -16.60 -7.91 -8.77
C GLN A 151 -16.49 -8.55 -10.15
N VAL A 152 -15.38 -9.21 -10.47
CA VAL A 152 -15.07 -9.72 -11.81
C VAL A 152 -15.03 -11.24 -11.82
N ASP A 153 -14.20 -11.85 -10.98
CA ASP A 153 -14.05 -13.31 -10.93
C ASP A 153 -14.24 -13.85 -9.51
N LYS A 154 -15.50 -14.17 -9.20
CA LYS A 154 -15.94 -14.69 -7.91
C LYS A 154 -15.49 -16.11 -7.62
N SER A 155 -14.85 -16.78 -8.59
CA SER A 155 -14.31 -18.13 -8.38
C SER A 155 -12.94 -18.11 -7.69
N LEU A 156 -12.26 -16.97 -7.70
CA LEU A 156 -10.93 -16.84 -7.12
C LEU A 156 -10.98 -16.85 -5.58
N PRO A 157 -10.01 -17.51 -4.93
CA PRO A 157 -9.91 -17.50 -3.47
C PRO A 157 -9.49 -16.12 -2.95
N THR A 158 -10.04 -15.73 -1.81
CA THR A 158 -9.62 -14.55 -1.04
C THR A 158 -8.84 -14.97 0.20
N TYR A 159 -7.88 -14.15 0.62
CA TYR A 159 -7.02 -14.36 1.78
C TYR A 159 -6.71 -13.03 2.47
#